data_AF-A0A2H0T911-F1
#
_entry.id   AF-A0A2H0T911-F1
#
_cell.length_a   1.000
_cell.length_b   1.000
_cell.length_c   1.000
_cell.angle_alpha   90.00
_cell.angle_beta   90.00
_cell.angle_gamma   90.00
#
_symmetry.space_group_name_H-M   'P 1'
#
loop_
_entity.id
_entity.type
_entity.pdbx_description
1 polymer ?
#
loop_
_entity_poly.entity_id
_entity_poly.type
_entity_poly.pdbx_seq_one_letter_code
_entity_poly.pdbx_strand_id
1 'polypeptide(L)'
;LRDRFLLRLDNEKTFYVRFFNMEQWCKNEYQVTHQITQKGRYENRYDVTLLINGLPLVHIELKRRGVEMKEAFNQIQRYHKHSFTGTLFEYVQIFVISNGVNTKYFSNNPKQ
;
A
#
# COMPACT_ATOMS: atom_id res chain seq x y z
N LEU A 1 3.17 7.76 -9.53
CA LEU A 1 3.47 8.40 -8.22
C LEU A 1 4.72 9.28 -8.24
N ARG A 2 5.74 8.93 -9.03
CA ARG A 2 7.02 9.66 -9.06
C ARG A 2 6.95 10.96 -9.88
N ASP A 3 6.14 10.95 -10.93
CA ASP A 3 5.98 12.09 -11.83
C ASP A 3 4.96 13.09 -11.30
N ARG A 4 5.02 14.31 -11.84
CA ARG A 4 4.04 15.35 -11.57
C ARG A 4 2.79 15.09 -12.40
N PHE A 5 1.63 15.15 -11.76
CA PHE A 5 0.36 15.04 -12.46
C PHE A 5 -0.14 16.44 -12.82
N LEU A 6 -0.37 16.65 -14.11
CA LEU A 6 -0.90 17.90 -14.62
C LEU A 6 -2.41 17.93 -14.40
N LEU A 7 -2.85 18.82 -13.52
CA LEU A 7 -4.26 19.06 -13.23
C LEU A 7 -4.66 20.43 -13.80
N ARG A 8 -5.67 20.46 -14.66
CA ARG A 8 -6.31 21.71 -15.09
C ARG A 8 -7.40 22.06 -14.08
N LEU A 9 -7.27 23.23 -13.45
CA LEU A 9 -8.23 23.74 -12.48
C LEU A 9 -9.43 24.37 -13.19
N ASP A 10 -10.53 24.56 -12.47
CA ASP A 10 -11.77 25.19 -12.98
C ASP A 10 -11.55 26.63 -13.44
N ASN A 11 -10.56 27.32 -12.87
CA ASN A 11 -10.14 28.66 -13.29
C ASN A 11 -9.16 28.64 -14.49
N GLU A 12 -9.10 27.51 -15.20
CA GLU A 12 -8.26 27.24 -16.37
C GLU A 12 -6.75 27.23 -16.11
N LYS A 13 -6.28 27.46 -14.88
CA LYS A 13 -4.87 27.36 -14.54
C LYS A 13 -4.41 25.91 -14.48
N THR A 14 -3.14 25.70 -14.82
CA THR A 14 -2.48 24.41 -14.65
C THR A 14 -1.80 24.32 -13.29
N PHE A 15 -2.08 23.25 -12.55
CA PHE A 15 -1.41 22.89 -11.31
C PHE A 15 -0.71 21.55 -11.46
N TYR A 16 0.53 21.46 -10.97
CA TYR A 16 1.30 20.22 -10.99
C TYR A 16 1.20 19.55 -9.63
N VAL A 17 0.31 18.58 -9.52
CA VAL A 17 0.15 17.77 -8.31
C VAL A 17 1.37 16.88 -8.15
N ARG A 18 1.96 16.88 -6.94
CA ARG A 18 3.05 15.99 -6.56
C ARG A 18 2.56 15.03 -5.48
N PHE A 19 2.44 13.76 -5.84
CA PHE A 19 1.98 12.72 -4.91
C PHE A 19 3.08 12.23 -3.96
N PHE A 20 4.33 12.21 -4.43
CA PHE A 20 5.47 11.76 -3.63
C PHE A 20 6.68 12.65 -3.86
N ASN A 21 7.24 13.17 -2.78
CA ASN A 21 8.41 14.03 -2.82
C ASN A 21 9.69 13.21 -2.71
N MET A 22 10.35 12.93 -3.85
CA MET A 22 11.62 12.19 -3.86
C MET A 22 12.83 13.07 -3.56
N GLU A 23 12.81 14.32 -4.02
CA GLU A 23 13.92 15.28 -3.81
C GLU A 23 14.09 15.65 -2.33
N GLN A 24 12.99 15.93 -1.64
CA GLN A 24 12.95 16.25 -0.22
C GLN A 24 12.03 15.25 0.47
N TRP A 25 12.51 14.01 0.59
CA TRP A 25 11.76 12.89 1.15
C TRP A 25 11.15 13.20 2.52
N CYS A 26 11.85 13.94 3.37
CA CYS A 26 11.40 14.32 4.70
C CYS A 26 10.21 15.29 4.72
N LYS A 27 9.83 15.87 3.57
CA LYS A 27 8.65 16.74 3.44
C LYS A 27 7.37 16.00 3.06
N ASN A 28 7.42 14.67 2.92
CA ASN A 28 6.20 13.88 2.86
C ASN A 28 5.60 13.73 4.26
N GLU A 29 4.28 13.60 4.34
CA GLU A 29 3.59 13.18 5.56
C GLU A 29 3.60 11.66 5.64
N TYR A 30 4.10 11.10 6.73
CA TYR A 30 4.17 9.66 6.97
C TYR A 30 3.22 9.29 8.09
N GLN A 31 2.29 8.39 7.81
CA GLN A 31 1.27 7.98 8.78
C GLN A 31 1.27 6.46 8.90
N VAL A 32 1.02 5.97 10.11
CA VAL A 32 0.85 4.54 10.39
C VAL A 32 -0.59 4.31 10.78
N THR A 33 -1.21 3.31 10.17
CA THR A 33 -2.57 2.89 10.48
C THR A 33 -2.58 1.40 10.79
N HIS A 34 -3.51 0.99 11.65
CA HIS A 34 -3.69 -0.41 12.01
C HIS A 34 -5.12 -0.87 11.72
N GLN A 35 -5.27 -2.14 11.35
CA GLN A 35 -6.56 -2.82 11.25
C GLN A 35 -7.55 -2.11 10.33
N ILE A 36 -7.09 -1.59 9.20
CA ILE A 36 -7.98 -0.99 8.21
C ILE A 36 -8.85 -2.10 7.62
N THR A 37 -10.16 -1.92 7.72
CA THR A 37 -11.13 -2.80 7.08
C THR A 37 -11.59 -2.20 5.76
N GLN A 38 -11.37 -2.92 4.68
CA GLN A 38 -11.86 -2.55 3.37
C GLN A 38 -13.06 -3.42 2.98
N LYS A 39 -14.19 -2.76 2.73
CA LYS A 39 -15.41 -3.39 2.25
C LYS A 39 -15.43 -3.37 0.72
N GLY A 40 -15.11 -4.50 0.09
CA GLY A 40 -15.21 -4.72 -1.36
C GLY A 40 -16.03 -5.97 -1.65
N ARG A 41 -15.68 -6.73 -2.71
CA ARG A 41 -16.28 -8.05 -2.98
C ARG A 41 -16.06 -9.05 -1.84
N TYR A 42 -14.98 -8.87 -1.10
CA TYR A 42 -14.67 -9.57 0.15
C TYR A 42 -14.24 -8.53 1.20
N GLU A 43 -14.55 -8.77 2.47
CA GLU A 43 -14.10 -7.94 3.58
C GLU A 43 -12.68 -8.35 3.96
N ASN A 44 -11.74 -7.42 3.84
CA ASN A 44 -10.35 -7.66 4.22
C ASN A 44 -9.93 -6.72 5.34
N ARG A 45 -9.19 -7.27 6.30
CA ARG A 45 -8.59 -6.54 7.41
C ARG A 45 -7.08 -6.52 7.23
N TYR A 46 -6.54 -5.32 7.11
CA TYR A 46 -5.12 -5.08 6.93
C TYR A 46 -4.48 -4.79 8.28
N ASP A 47 -3.50 -5.59 8.70
CA ASP A 47 -2.90 -5.48 10.04
C ASP A 47 -2.26 -4.10 10.27
N VAL A 48 -1.27 -3.74 9.45
CA VAL A 48 -0.61 -2.43 9.51
C VAL A 48 -0.38 -1.90 8.10
N THR A 49 -0.65 -0.61 7.88
CA THR A 49 -0.43 0.06 6.59
C THR A 49 0.27 1.40 6.80
N LEU A 50 1.34 1.63 6.05
CA LEU A 50 2.04 2.91 6.00
C LEU A 50 1.43 3.76 4.88
N LEU A 51 0.88 4.92 5.26
CA LEU A 51 0.40 5.92 4.33
C LEU A 51 1.50 6.96 4.12
N ILE A 52 1.69 7.37 2.87
CA ILE A 52 2.55 8.50 2.54
C ILE A 52 1.73 9.53 1.77
N ASN A 53 1.60 10.73 2.34
CA ASN A 53 0.66 11.76 1.89
C ASN A 53 -0.77 11.20 1.74
N GLY A 54 -1.19 10.35 2.69
CA GLY A 54 -2.50 9.68 2.68
C GLY A 54 -2.63 8.46 1.75
N LEU A 55 -1.65 8.17 0.88
CA LEU A 55 -1.69 7.00 0.00
C LEU A 55 -1.09 5.76 0.67
N PRO A 56 -1.77 4.59 0.66
CA PRO A 56 -1.25 3.35 1.21
C PRO A 56 -0.18 2.77 0.29
N LEU A 57 1.10 2.90 0.68
CA LEU A 57 2.21 2.45 -0.16
C LEU A 57 2.90 1.19 0.36
N VAL A 58 2.80 0.93 1.67
CA VAL A 58 3.38 -0.28 2.28
C VAL A 58 2.33 -0.96 3.12
N HIS A 59 2.11 -2.24 2.86
CA HIS A 59 1.24 -3.08 3.68
C HIS A 59 2.07 -4.13 4.42
N ILE A 60 1.83 -4.25 5.72
CA ILE A 60 2.55 -5.14 6.62
C ILE A 60 1.55 -6.14 7.20
N GLU A 61 1.74 -7.41 6.88
CA GLU A 61 0.96 -8.53 7.41
C GLU A 61 1.72 -9.17 8.58
N LEU A 62 1.06 -9.33 9.72
CA LEU A 62 1.64 -9.90 10.93
C LEU A 62 1.09 -11.31 11.16
N LYS A 63 2.00 -12.26 11.37
CA LYS A 63 1.66 -13.66 11.66
C LYS A 63 2.10 -14.07 13.06
N ARG A 64 1.42 -15.07 13.61
CA ARG A 64 1.86 -15.73 14.83
C ARG A 64 3.17 -16.47 14.57
N ARG A 65 4.00 -16.62 15.61
CA ARG A 65 5.21 -17.44 15.56
C ARG A 65 4.85 -18.88 15.16
N GLY A 66 5.67 -19.50 14.32
CA GLY A 66 5.45 -20.87 13.83
C GLY A 66 4.54 -20.99 12.60
N VAL A 67 3.88 -19.92 12.16
CA VAL A 67 3.13 -19.91 10.89
C VAL A 67 4.08 -19.76 9.70
N GLU A 68 3.89 -20.58 8.68
CA GLU A 68 4.70 -20.52 7.46
C GLU A 68 4.42 -19.26 6.64
N MET A 69 5.49 -18.65 6.14
CA MET A 69 5.43 -17.46 5.28
C MET A 69 4.66 -17.69 3.97
N LYS A 70 4.53 -18.96 3.53
CA LYS A 70 3.80 -19.33 2.31
C LYS A 70 2.31 -19.00 2.42
N GLU A 71 1.71 -19.16 3.60
CA GLU A 71 0.29 -18.83 3.80
C GLU A 71 0.04 -17.33 3.67
N ALA A 72 0.92 -16.51 4.24
CA ALA A 72 0.87 -15.07 4.14
C ALA A 72 1.07 -14.59 2.70
N PHE A 73 1.98 -15.21 1.94
CA PHE A 73 2.15 -14.92 0.52
C PHE A 73 0.88 -15.21 -0.28
N ASN A 74 0.25 -16.38 -0.06
CA ASN A 74 -1.00 -16.74 -0.72
C ASN A 74 -2.15 -15.77 -0.37
N GLN A 75 -2.21 -15.28 0.86
CA GLN A 75 -3.18 -14.28 1.28
C GLN A 75 -3.01 -12.95 0.52
N ILE A 76 -1.78 -12.49 0.32
CA ILE A 76 -1.48 -11.27 -0.44
C ILE A 76 -1.84 -11.43 -1.92
N GLN A 77 -1.54 -12.59 -2.52
CA GLN A 77 -1.95 -12.88 -3.90
C GLN A 77 -3.47 -12.84 -4.09
N ARG A 78 -4.25 -13.31 -3.10
CA ARG A 78 -5.72 -13.18 -3.13
C ARG A 78 -6.18 -11.72 -3.12
N TYR A 79 -5.56 -10.85 -2.31
CA TYR A 79 -5.90 -9.43 -2.27
C TYR A 79 -5.65 -8.73 -3.60
N HIS A 80 -4.52 -9.03 -4.24
CA HIS A 80 -4.17 -8.48 -5.55
C HIS A 80 -5.23 -8.78 -6.61
N LYS A 81 -5.81 -9.99 -6.57
CA LYS A 81 -6.80 -10.45 -7.57
C LYS A 81 -8.21 -9.96 -7.30
N HIS A 82 -8.59 -9.71 -6.05
CA HIS A 82 -9.99 -9.59 -5.66
C HIS A 82 -10.38 -8.32 -4.91
N SER A 83 -9.42 -7.50 -4.50
CA SER A 83 -9.69 -6.50 -3.46
C SER A 83 -9.05 -5.14 -3.66
N PHE A 84 -7.92 -5.06 -4.36
CA PHE A 84 -7.26 -3.78 -4.58
C PHE A 84 -7.85 -2.97 -5.74
N THR A 85 -8.28 -3.62 -6.82
CA THR A 85 -8.75 -2.94 -8.04
C THR A 85 -9.88 -1.97 -7.76
N GLY A 86 -9.69 -0.71 -8.17
CA GLY A 86 -10.70 0.35 -8.02
C GLY A 86 -10.78 0.92 -6.60
N THR A 87 -9.78 0.67 -5.77
CA THR A 87 -9.70 1.17 -4.39
C THR A 87 -8.37 1.85 -4.11
N LEU A 88 -8.28 2.58 -3.00
CA LEU A 88 -7.04 3.25 -2.61
C LEU A 88 -5.87 2.27 -2.37
N PHE A 89 -6.16 1.00 -2.05
CA PHE A 89 -5.13 -0.03 -1.82
C PHE A 89 -4.47 -0.53 -3.11
N GLU A 90 -4.95 -0.12 -4.29
CA GLU A 90 -4.23 -0.35 -5.55
C GLU A 90 -2.86 0.35 -5.60
N TYR A 91 -2.66 1.37 -4.76
CA TYR A 91 -1.39 2.09 -4.68
C TYR A 91 -0.30 1.38 -3.87
N VAL A 92 -0.60 0.25 -3.21
CA VAL A 92 0.41 -0.50 -2.44
C VAL A 92 1.56 -0.91 -3.35
N GLN A 93 2.79 -0.59 -2.97
CA GLN A 93 4.01 -0.87 -3.74
C GLN A 93 4.84 -1.98 -3.10
N ILE A 94 4.80 -2.09 -1.77
CA ILE A 94 5.61 -3.05 -1.01
C ILE A 94 4.72 -3.80 -0.03
N PHE A 95 4.90 -5.12 -0.01
CA PHE A 95 4.38 -5.98 1.05
C PHE A 95 5.51 -6.38 1.99
N VAL A 96 5.20 -6.39 3.27
CA VAL A 96 6.06 -6.94 4.33
C VAL A 96 5.27 -8.01 5.05
N ILE A 97 5.91 -9.16 5.29
CA ILE A 97 5.36 -10.21 6.14
C ILE A 97 6.32 -10.42 7.30
N SER A 98 5.81 -10.40 8.54
CA SER A 98 6.59 -10.70 9.72
C SER A 98 5.87 -11.67 10.65
N ASN A 99 6.60 -12.64 11.20
CA ASN A 99 6.11 -13.51 12.27
C ASN A 99 6.86 -13.31 13.60
N GLY A 100 7.55 -12.18 13.74
CA GLY A 100 8.36 -11.83 14.91
C GLY A 100 9.71 -12.55 15.01
N VAL A 101 10.00 -13.53 14.14
CA VAL A 101 11.31 -14.19 14.03
C VAL A 101 11.93 -13.95 12.65
N ASN A 102 11.11 -14.03 11.61
CA ASN A 102 11.51 -13.76 10.24
C ASN A 102 10.66 -12.61 9.68
N THR A 103 11.29 -11.73 8.91
CA THR A 103 10.64 -10.65 8.19
C THR A 103 11.11 -10.66 6.74
N LYS A 104 10.16 -10.72 5.81
CA LYS A 104 10.42 -10.68 4.37
C LYS A 104 9.65 -9.53 3.76
N TYR A 105 10.20 -8.92 2.70
CA TYR A 105 9.51 -7.93 1.90
C TYR A 105 9.55 -8.31 0.42
N PHE A 106 8.55 -7.88 -0.34
CA PHE A 106 8.51 -8.05 -1.79
C PHE A 106 7.72 -6.92 -2.45
N SER A 107 8.05 -6.61 -3.71
CA SER A 107 7.34 -5.60 -4.49
C SER A 107 5.97 -6.10 -4.91
N ASN A 108 4.98 -5.21 -4.94
CA ASN A 108 3.69 -5.47 -5.56
C ASN A 108 3.83 -5.48 -7.10
N ASN A 109 4.22 -6.62 -7.66
CA ASN A 109 4.34 -6.82 -9.10
C ASN A 109 3.38 -7.95 -9.54
N PRO A 110 2.41 -7.68 -10.43
CA PRO A 110 1.50 -8.71 -10.93
C PRO A 110 2.16 -9.88 -11.67
N LYS A 111 3.44 -9.77 -12.05
CA LYS A 111 4.21 -10.79 -12.77
C LYS A 111 5.23 -11.57 -11.90
N GLN A 112 5.09 -11.53 -10.58
CA GLN A 112 5.99 -12.26 -9.66
C GLN A 112 5.74 -13.77 -9.64
#